data_AF-A0A1Q3QZ20-F1
#
_entry.id   AF-A0A1Q3QZ20-F1
#
_cell.length_a   1.000
_cell.length_b   1.000
_cell.length_c   1.000
_cell.angle_alpha   90.00
_cell.angle_beta   90.00
_cell.angle_gamma   90.00
#
_symmetry.space_group_name_H-M   'P 1'
#
loop_
_entity.id
_entity.type
_entity.pdbx_description
1 polymer ?
#
loop_
_entity_poly.entity_id
_entity_poly.type
_entity_poly.pdbx_seq_one_letter_code
_entity_poly.pdbx_strand_id
1 'polypeptide(L)'
;MILHPSSLVATSRRRLLAIGGVGLAAWALAGCTTQPGLGDSPQELQTASDETDARRRARTRLALATGYYENGQHTVALDEQKKSLQIDPGFGEAYNLGGLIYMALGDMALAQSHFQRAIALNPRDGDALHNLGWLQCQQGQLAAANQSFERALAVPTYPGRARTLMAQGVCEARAGNLARAEAALMRSYELDAGNPVTAFNLSQLLYQRGDYTRAQFYIRRLNNSELANAESLWLGIRVERRLNNRQAMEQLAAQLRRRFPQSRELLAHERGAFDD
;
A
#
# COMPACT_ATOMS: atom_id res chain seq x y z
N MET A 1 5.63 6.31 -71.38
CA MET A 1 6.20 7.13 -72.47
C MET A 1 6.50 8.48 -71.83
N ILE A 2 7.72 9.00 -71.72
CA ILE A 2 8.91 8.89 -72.55
C ILE A 2 10.08 9.30 -71.65
N LEU A 3 11.15 8.52 -71.72
CA LEU A 3 12.49 8.86 -71.26
C LEU A 3 12.96 10.13 -71.99
N HIS A 4 13.66 11.03 -71.30
CA HIS A 4 14.79 11.68 -71.95
C HIS A 4 15.98 11.86 -70.99
N PRO A 5 17.15 11.27 -71.34
CA PRO A 5 18.43 11.50 -70.72
C PRO A 5 19.22 12.58 -71.48
N SER A 6 20.53 12.68 -71.20
CA SER A 6 21.61 13.38 -71.94
C SER A 6 22.00 14.72 -71.30
N SER A 7 23.27 15.09 -71.13
CA SER A 7 24.53 14.46 -71.51
C SER A 7 25.69 15.33 -71.00
N LEU A 8 26.76 14.66 -70.56
CA LEU A 8 28.18 14.83 -70.90
C LEU A 8 28.81 16.24 -70.94
N VAL A 9 30.01 16.35 -70.35
CA VAL A 9 31.31 16.74 -70.96
C VAL A 9 32.29 17.05 -69.81
N ALA A 10 33.62 16.87 -69.86
CA ALA A 10 34.55 15.91 -70.44
C ALA A 10 35.95 16.31 -69.92
N THR A 11 36.86 15.33 -69.79
CA THR A 11 38.35 15.44 -69.86
C THR A 11 39.08 16.19 -68.73
N SER A 12 40.30 15.82 -68.30
CA SER A 12 41.42 15.26 -69.05
C SER A 12 42.45 14.48 -68.21
N ARG A 13 43.27 13.71 -68.92
CA ARG A 13 44.28 12.69 -68.57
C ARG A 13 45.56 13.23 -67.88
N ARG A 14 46.28 12.35 -67.15
CA ARG A 14 47.65 11.84 -67.51
C ARG A 14 48.18 10.81 -66.47
N ARG A 15 48.42 9.56 -66.93
CA ARG A 15 49.71 8.83 -67.03
C ARG A 15 50.39 8.50 -65.68
N LEU A 16 50.30 7.24 -65.22
CA LEU A 16 51.23 6.10 -65.45
C LEU A 16 52.57 6.21 -64.71
N LEU A 17 52.77 5.35 -63.70
CA LEU A 17 54.02 4.62 -63.46
C LEU A 17 53.77 3.45 -62.50
N ALA A 18 54.16 2.26 -62.95
CA ALA A 18 54.09 1.00 -62.24
C ALA A 18 55.39 0.77 -61.47
N ILE A 19 55.32 0.28 -60.22
CA ILE A 19 56.35 -0.54 -59.59
C ILE A 19 55.64 -1.57 -58.70
N GLY A 20 55.97 -2.85 -58.92
CA GLY A 20 55.41 -3.99 -58.21
C GLY A 20 55.83 -4.05 -56.74
N GLY A 21 54.95 -4.64 -55.93
CA GLY A 21 55.20 -4.97 -54.53
C GLY A 21 54.43 -6.23 -54.17
N VAL A 22 55.19 -7.19 -53.65
CA VAL A 22 54.82 -8.57 -53.30
C VAL A 22 53.73 -8.61 -52.23
N GLY A 23 52.93 -9.67 -52.25
CA GLY A 23 51.64 -9.76 -51.57
C GLY A 23 51.68 -9.93 -50.06
N LEU A 24 50.47 -9.92 -49.49
CA LEU A 24 50.00 -10.75 -48.39
C LEU A 24 48.51 -10.42 -48.21
N ALA A 25 47.65 -11.39 -48.48
CA ALA A 25 46.22 -11.31 -48.23
C ALA A 25 45.99 -11.30 -46.72
N ALA A 26 45.84 -10.11 -46.13
CA ALA A 26 45.42 -9.95 -44.75
C ALA A 26 43.90 -10.17 -44.67
N TRP A 27 43.50 -11.31 -44.14
CA TRP A 27 42.14 -11.60 -43.75
C TRP A 27 41.71 -10.59 -42.67
N ALA A 28 40.72 -9.76 -42.98
CA ALA A 28 40.06 -8.92 -42.00
C ALA A 28 39.21 -9.82 -41.07
N LEU A 29 39.79 -10.23 -39.95
CA LEU A 29 39.03 -10.74 -38.82
C LEU A 29 38.27 -9.56 -38.20
N ALA A 30 36.99 -9.43 -38.56
CA ALA A 30 36.04 -8.63 -37.82
C ALA A 30 35.92 -9.25 -36.41
N GLY A 31 36.72 -8.76 -35.47
CA GLY A 31 36.55 -9.05 -34.07
C GLY A 31 35.24 -8.42 -33.61
N CYS A 32 34.21 -9.22 -33.37
CA CYS A 32 33.05 -8.82 -32.60
C CYS A 32 33.53 -8.44 -31.20
N THR A 33 33.75 -7.15 -30.95
CA THR A 33 33.88 -6.63 -29.59
C THR A 33 32.49 -6.69 -28.96
N THR A 34 32.14 -7.84 -28.39
CA THR A 34 31.06 -7.92 -27.41
C THR A 34 31.48 -7.06 -26.24
N GLN A 35 30.92 -5.85 -26.15
CA GLN A 35 30.90 -5.11 -24.89
C GLN A 35 30.34 -6.06 -23.84
N PRO A 36 31.05 -6.31 -22.72
CA PRO A 36 30.41 -6.96 -21.59
C PRO A 36 29.20 -6.11 -21.27
N GLY A 37 28.02 -6.71 -21.33
CA GLY A 37 26.82 -6.08 -20.81
C GLY A 37 27.12 -5.55 -19.42
N LEU A 38 26.44 -4.47 -19.06
CA LEU A 38 26.31 -3.99 -17.69
C LEU A 38 25.68 -5.12 -16.88
N GLY A 39 26.50 -6.12 -16.57
CA GLY A 39 26.20 -7.22 -15.71
C GLY A 39 26.10 -6.62 -14.33
N ASP A 40 24.90 -6.75 -13.80
CA ASP A 40 24.53 -6.74 -12.39
C ASP A 40 25.77 -6.98 -11.50
N SER A 41 26.49 -5.89 -11.20
CA SER A 41 27.55 -5.94 -10.20
C SER A 41 26.80 -6.19 -8.91
N PRO A 42 27.18 -7.21 -8.10
CA PRO A 42 26.52 -7.45 -6.83
C PRO A 42 26.49 -6.12 -6.07
N GLN A 43 25.30 -5.53 -5.92
CA GLN A 43 25.17 -4.29 -5.17
C GLN A 43 25.67 -4.60 -3.76
N GLU A 44 26.77 -3.97 -3.38
CA GLU A 44 27.32 -4.09 -2.04
C GLU A 44 26.20 -3.78 -1.05
N LEU A 45 26.05 -4.62 -0.02
CA LEU A 45 25.01 -4.45 0.99
C LEU A 45 25.22 -3.10 1.67
N GLN A 46 24.33 -2.14 1.39
CA GLN A 46 24.39 -0.84 2.04
C GLN A 46 24.17 -1.00 3.54
N THR A 47 25.11 -0.46 4.31
CA THR A 47 25.09 -0.41 5.76
C THR A 47 24.72 1.00 6.25
N ALA A 48 24.43 1.13 7.54
CA ALA A 48 24.19 2.44 8.16
C ALA A 48 25.41 3.39 8.10
N SER A 49 26.60 2.88 7.76
CA SER A 49 27.82 3.67 7.58
C SER A 49 27.91 4.30 6.20
N ASP A 50 27.22 3.76 5.19
CA ASP A 50 27.22 4.26 3.80
C ASP A 50 26.25 5.44 3.61
N GLU A 51 25.47 5.74 4.65
CA GLU A 51 24.52 6.82 4.65
C GLU A 51 25.19 8.19 4.80
N THR A 52 24.83 9.13 3.91
CA THR A 52 25.29 10.51 4.00
C THR A 52 24.85 11.18 5.30
N ASP A 53 25.69 12.08 5.83
CA ASP A 53 25.33 12.87 7.02
C ASP A 53 24.03 13.66 6.83
N ALA A 54 23.75 14.10 5.59
CA ALA A 54 22.50 14.75 5.26
C ALA A 54 21.30 13.81 5.45
N ARG A 55 21.34 12.60 4.88
CA ARG A 55 20.28 11.58 5.04
C ARG A 55 20.09 11.22 6.50
N ARG A 56 21.17 11.07 7.27
CA ARG A 56 21.11 10.78 8.70
C ARG A 56 20.35 11.87 9.46
N ARG A 57 20.68 13.15 9.22
CA ARG A 57 19.98 14.30 9.83
C ARG A 57 18.52 14.38 9.37
N ALA A 58 18.24 14.11 8.09
CA ALA A 58 16.88 14.06 7.57
C ALA A 58 16.05 12.98 8.28
N ARG A 59 16.64 11.79 8.53
CA ARG A 59 16.01 10.73 9.33
C ARG A 59 15.73 11.15 10.76
N THR A 60 16.65 11.84 11.44
CA THR A 60 16.40 12.35 12.79
C THR A 60 15.21 13.31 12.82
N ARG A 61 15.13 14.24 11.86
CA ARG A 61 13.97 15.13 11.70
C ARG A 61 12.69 14.36 11.43
N LEU A 62 12.75 13.33 10.59
CA LEU A 62 11.60 12.49 10.30
C LEU A 62 11.12 11.72 11.53
N ALA A 63 12.04 11.19 12.35
CA ALA A 63 11.69 10.50 13.60
C ALA A 63 10.97 11.43 14.60
N LEU A 64 11.41 12.69 14.71
CA LEU A 64 10.69 13.71 15.49
C LEU A 64 9.29 13.97 14.91
N ALA A 65 9.19 14.13 13.59
CA ALA A 65 7.92 14.31 12.91
C ALA A 65 6.95 13.15 13.18
N THR A 66 7.43 11.90 13.12
CA THR A 66 6.64 10.71 13.45
C THR A 66 6.13 10.75 14.88
N GLY A 67 7.00 11.03 15.87
CA GLY A 67 6.58 11.13 17.26
C GLY A 67 5.56 12.25 17.52
N TYR A 68 5.72 13.40 16.88
CA TYR A 68 4.73 14.48 16.95
C TYR A 68 3.40 14.10 16.28
N TYR A 69 3.45 13.39 15.16
CA TYR A 69 2.26 12.90 14.47
C TYR A 69 1.47 11.90 15.32
N GLU A 70 2.15 10.94 15.94
CA GLU A 70 1.56 9.94 16.84
C GLU A 70 0.91 10.58 18.07
N ASN A 71 1.46 11.70 18.55
CA ASN A 71 0.90 12.48 19.65
C ASN A 71 -0.21 13.48 19.22
N GLY A 72 -0.64 13.45 17.96
CA GLY A 72 -1.68 14.35 17.45
C GLY A 72 -1.24 15.80 17.19
N GLN A 73 0.06 16.11 17.34
CA GLN A 73 0.62 17.44 17.14
C GLN A 73 0.95 17.66 15.65
N HIS A 74 -0.08 17.61 14.80
CA HIS A 74 0.08 17.52 13.34
C HIS A 74 0.80 18.73 12.70
N THR A 75 0.63 19.94 13.23
CA THR A 75 1.32 21.13 12.72
C THR A 75 2.82 21.11 13.03
N VAL A 76 3.20 20.64 14.22
CA VAL A 76 4.60 20.46 14.64
C VAL A 76 5.24 19.32 13.84
N ALA A 77 4.51 18.22 13.66
CA ALA A 77 4.93 17.12 12.80
C ALA A 77 5.22 17.58 11.37
N LEU A 78 4.34 18.44 10.81
CA LEU A 78 4.53 19.00 9.47
C LEU A 78 5.78 19.87 9.37
N ASP A 79 6.09 20.66 10.39
CA ASP A 79 7.31 21.49 10.42
C ASP A 79 8.58 20.63 10.43
N GLU A 80 8.65 19.61 11.30
CA GLU A 80 9.79 18.69 11.34
C GLU A 80 9.90 17.85 10.05
N GLN A 81 8.77 17.46 9.46
CA GLN A 81 8.72 16.78 8.17
C GLN A 81 9.28 17.68 7.05
N LYS A 82 8.93 18.96 7.01
CA LYS A 82 9.48 19.93 6.04
C LYS A 82 10.97 20.13 6.24
N LYS A 83 11.47 20.23 7.48
CA LYS A 83 12.91 20.28 7.78
C LYS A 83 13.64 19.03 7.29
N SER A 84 13.02 17.85 7.43
CA SER A 84 13.57 16.61 6.86
C SER A 84 13.76 16.72 5.35
N LEU A 85 12.74 17.18 4.62
CA LEU A 85 12.79 17.36 3.17
C LEU A 85 13.71 18.50 2.70
N GLN A 86 13.91 19.54 3.51
CA GLN A 86 14.90 20.59 3.22
C GLN A 86 16.33 20.04 3.27
N ILE A 87 16.61 19.10 4.17
CA ILE A 87 17.92 18.45 4.28
C ILE A 87 18.11 17.42 3.17
N ASP A 88 17.07 16.63 2.89
CA ASP A 88 17.09 15.65 1.82
C ASP A 88 15.77 15.63 1.03
N PRO A 89 15.71 16.32 -0.12
CA PRO A 89 14.52 16.36 -0.97
C PRO A 89 14.14 15.02 -1.62
N GLY A 90 15.02 14.02 -1.56
CA GLY A 90 14.83 12.65 -2.08
C GLY A 90 14.45 11.64 -1.01
N PHE A 91 14.10 12.07 0.21
CA PHE A 91 13.75 11.17 1.28
C PHE A 91 12.28 10.72 1.21
N GLY A 92 12.04 9.61 0.51
CA GLY A 92 10.70 9.07 0.23
C GLY A 92 9.83 8.88 1.47
N GLU A 93 10.39 8.36 2.56
CA GLU A 93 9.68 8.16 3.83
C GLU A 93 9.10 9.46 4.40
N ALA A 94 9.80 10.59 4.21
CA ALA A 94 9.32 11.89 4.64
C ALA A 94 8.14 12.39 3.80
N TYR A 95 8.06 12.04 2.51
CA TYR A 95 6.86 12.28 1.72
C TYR A 95 5.70 11.39 2.16
N ASN A 96 5.95 10.11 2.45
CA ASN A 96 4.91 9.21 2.95
C ASN A 96 4.29 9.72 4.27
N LEU A 97 5.13 10.12 5.23
CA LEU A 97 4.64 10.74 6.48
C LEU A 97 3.92 12.06 6.21
N GLY A 98 4.44 12.91 5.32
CA GLY A 98 3.76 14.14 4.91
C GLY A 98 2.34 13.87 4.39
N GLY A 99 2.14 12.80 3.64
CA GLY A 99 0.83 12.35 3.17
C GLY A 99 -0.13 12.06 4.32
N LEU A 100 0.32 11.29 5.31
CA LEU A 100 -0.46 10.98 6.53
C LEU A 100 -0.79 12.24 7.34
N ILE A 101 0.17 13.15 7.50
CA ILE A 101 -0.03 14.43 8.21
C ILE A 101 -1.11 15.26 7.52
N TYR A 102 -1.07 15.40 6.18
CA TYR A 102 -2.08 16.15 5.45
C TYR A 102 -3.46 15.48 5.48
N MET A 103 -3.53 14.14 5.47
CA MET A 103 -4.80 13.43 5.70
C MET A 103 -5.40 13.79 7.07
N ALA A 104 -4.59 13.80 8.12
CA ALA A 104 -5.04 14.16 9.47
C ALA A 104 -5.48 15.63 9.58
N LEU A 105 -4.86 16.52 8.80
CA LEU A 105 -5.25 17.94 8.68
C LEU A 105 -6.45 18.18 7.75
N GLY A 106 -6.93 17.16 7.04
CA GLY A 106 -8.06 17.26 6.13
C GLY A 106 -7.72 17.70 4.69
N ASP A 107 -6.44 17.95 4.37
CA ASP A 107 -6.02 18.33 3.02
C ASP A 107 -5.71 17.09 2.17
N MET A 108 -6.77 16.53 1.59
CA MET A 108 -6.67 15.28 0.81
C MET A 108 -5.88 15.44 -0.49
N ALA A 109 -5.81 16.65 -1.06
CA ALA A 109 -5.09 16.90 -2.30
C ALA A 109 -3.57 16.91 -2.04
N LEU A 110 -3.12 17.60 -0.98
CA LEU A 110 -1.72 17.56 -0.56
C LEU A 110 -1.33 16.15 -0.11
N ALA A 111 -2.20 15.45 0.62
CA ALA A 111 -1.96 14.07 1.00
C ALA A 111 -1.66 13.17 -0.21
N GLN A 112 -2.51 13.25 -1.24
CA GLN A 112 -2.34 12.49 -2.48
C GLN A 112 -1.02 12.81 -3.18
N SER A 113 -0.70 14.10 -3.33
CA SER A 113 0.56 14.53 -3.95
C SER A 113 1.78 14.00 -3.21
N HIS A 114 1.73 13.98 -1.87
CA HIS A 114 2.80 13.46 -1.04
C HIS A 114 2.99 11.95 -1.19
N PHE A 115 1.92 11.15 -1.16
CA PHE A 115 2.03 9.71 -1.41
C PHE A 115 2.53 9.41 -2.82
N GLN A 116 2.05 10.14 -3.83
CA GLN A 116 2.53 9.99 -5.21
C GLN A 116 4.02 10.31 -5.33
N ARG A 117 4.51 11.33 -4.61
CA ARG A 117 5.95 11.65 -4.59
C ARG A 117 6.78 10.57 -3.91
N ALA A 118 6.30 10.00 -2.79
CA ALA A 118 6.95 8.86 -2.15
C ALA A 118 7.06 7.66 -3.11
N ILE A 119 5.97 7.32 -3.81
CA ILE A 119 5.92 6.24 -4.79
C ILE A 119 6.80 6.53 -6.01
N ALA A 120 6.92 7.79 -6.44
CA ALA A 120 7.81 8.16 -7.54
C ALA A 120 9.29 7.98 -7.17
N LEU A 121 9.65 8.22 -5.90
CA LEU A 121 11.01 8.00 -5.38
C LEU A 121 11.29 6.50 -5.14
N ASN A 122 10.30 5.74 -4.68
CA ASN A 122 10.38 4.30 -4.51
C ASN A 122 9.08 3.62 -4.96
N PRO A 123 9.02 3.09 -6.20
CA PRO A 123 7.82 2.43 -6.73
C PRO A 123 7.40 1.15 -5.97
N ARG A 124 8.27 0.63 -5.10
CA ARG A 124 8.05 -0.56 -4.26
C ARG A 124 7.83 -0.21 -2.78
N ASP A 125 7.59 1.06 -2.45
CA ASP A 125 7.19 1.47 -1.10
C ASP A 125 5.76 0.97 -0.81
N GLY A 126 5.68 -0.19 -0.17
CA GLY A 126 4.41 -0.84 0.17
C GLY A 126 3.55 0.00 1.11
N ASP A 127 4.16 0.79 2.01
CA ASP A 127 3.42 1.66 2.93
C ASP A 127 2.83 2.87 2.21
N ALA A 128 3.58 3.52 1.33
CA ALA A 128 3.05 4.62 0.51
C ALA A 128 1.93 4.14 -0.45
N LEU A 129 2.08 2.95 -1.04
CA LEU A 129 1.04 2.32 -1.88
C LEU A 129 -0.22 1.99 -1.07
N HIS A 130 -0.06 1.43 0.12
CA HIS A 130 -1.15 1.18 1.06
C HIS A 130 -1.89 2.49 1.42
N ASN A 131 -1.13 3.51 1.82
CA ASN A 131 -1.70 4.79 2.27
C ASN A 131 -2.44 5.50 1.14
N LEU A 132 -1.89 5.49 -0.09
CA LEU A 132 -2.59 6.02 -1.26
C LEU A 132 -3.89 5.24 -1.54
N GLY A 133 -3.86 3.91 -1.45
CA GLY A 133 -5.05 3.08 -1.63
C GLY A 133 -6.14 3.39 -0.59
N TRP A 134 -5.73 3.61 0.66
CA TRP A 134 -6.65 4.00 1.73
C TRP A 134 -7.26 5.38 1.51
N LEU A 135 -6.45 6.38 1.13
CA LEU A 135 -6.93 7.71 0.77
C LEU A 135 -7.94 7.66 -0.38
N GLN A 136 -7.63 6.92 -1.45
CA GLN A 136 -8.51 6.73 -2.60
C GLN A 136 -9.83 6.05 -2.18
N CYS A 137 -9.77 5.09 -1.27
CA CYS A 137 -10.95 4.44 -0.72
C CYS A 137 -11.86 5.43 0.01
N GLN A 138 -11.27 6.31 0.85
CA GLN A 138 -12.02 7.35 1.57
C GLN A 138 -12.66 8.37 0.61
N GLN A 139 -12.03 8.64 -0.54
CA GLN A 139 -12.56 9.49 -1.60
C GLN A 139 -13.58 8.80 -2.52
N GLY A 140 -13.91 7.52 -2.28
CA GLY A 140 -14.82 6.73 -3.12
C GLY A 140 -14.22 6.29 -4.46
N GLN A 141 -12.92 6.46 -4.67
CA GLN A 141 -12.20 6.04 -5.87
C GLN A 141 -11.82 4.55 -5.80
N LEU A 142 -12.83 3.68 -5.71
CA LEU A 142 -12.70 2.26 -5.36
C LEU A 142 -11.77 1.48 -6.30
N ALA A 143 -11.88 1.69 -7.61
CA ALA A 143 -11.03 1.00 -8.59
C ALA A 143 -9.54 1.38 -8.41
N ALA A 144 -9.27 2.67 -8.22
CA ALA A 144 -7.91 3.16 -8.00
C ALA A 144 -7.35 2.67 -6.66
N ALA A 145 -8.18 2.68 -5.61
CA ALA A 145 -7.83 2.17 -4.29
C ALA A 145 -7.38 0.71 -4.37
N ASN A 146 -8.16 -0.14 -5.05
CA ASN A 146 -7.84 -1.55 -5.22
C ASN A 146 -6.54 -1.75 -6.01
N GLN A 147 -6.29 -0.98 -7.07
CA GLN A 147 -5.03 -1.04 -7.81
C GLN A 147 -3.83 -0.70 -6.91
N SER A 148 -3.95 0.33 -6.07
CA SER A 148 -2.89 0.72 -5.12
C SER A 148 -2.63 -0.37 -4.08
N PHE A 149 -3.69 -0.98 -3.53
CA PHE A 149 -3.56 -2.11 -2.60
C PHE A 149 -2.92 -3.34 -3.24
N GLU A 150 -3.33 -3.71 -4.46
CA GLU A 150 -2.72 -4.84 -5.18
C GLU A 150 -1.24 -4.61 -5.46
N ARG A 151 -0.84 -3.37 -5.81
CA ARG A 151 0.57 -3.01 -5.95
C ARG A 151 1.33 -3.15 -4.64
N ALA A 152 0.76 -2.73 -3.51
CA ALA A 152 1.38 -2.91 -2.19
C ALA A 152 1.55 -4.41 -1.86
N LEU A 153 0.52 -5.21 -2.12
CA LEU A 153 0.53 -6.66 -1.88
C LEU A 153 1.43 -7.45 -2.85
N ALA A 154 1.82 -6.86 -3.98
CA ALA A 154 2.78 -7.46 -4.90
C ALA A 154 4.24 -7.28 -4.46
N VAL A 155 4.52 -6.44 -3.45
CA VAL A 155 5.87 -6.25 -2.91
C VAL A 155 6.25 -7.47 -2.04
N PRO A 156 7.27 -8.27 -2.40
CA PRO A 156 7.53 -9.57 -1.75
C PRO A 156 7.82 -9.51 -0.25
N THR A 157 8.54 -8.48 0.19
CA THR A 157 9.00 -8.32 1.58
C THR A 157 8.19 -7.30 2.37
N TYR A 158 7.01 -6.89 1.87
CA TYR A 158 6.19 -5.89 2.53
C TYR A 158 5.62 -6.43 3.86
N PRO A 159 5.95 -5.83 5.03
CA PRO A 159 5.46 -6.32 6.31
C PRO A 159 3.96 -6.03 6.53
N GLY A 160 3.45 -4.93 5.96
CA GLY A 160 2.07 -4.46 6.16
C GLY A 160 1.00 -5.18 5.36
N ARG A 161 1.24 -6.43 4.93
CA ARG A 161 0.30 -7.22 4.10
C ARG A 161 -1.04 -7.45 4.79
N ALA A 162 -1.01 -7.85 6.06
CA ALA A 162 -2.23 -8.09 6.85
C ALA A 162 -3.09 -6.82 6.98
N ARG A 163 -2.45 -5.68 7.28
CA ARG A 163 -3.08 -4.34 7.35
C ARG A 163 -3.67 -3.92 6.00
N THR A 164 -2.98 -4.20 4.91
CA THR A 164 -3.46 -3.86 3.56
C THR A 164 -4.63 -4.71 3.12
N LEU A 165 -4.60 -6.02 3.37
CA LEU A 165 -5.74 -6.91 3.10
C LEU A 165 -6.96 -6.53 3.94
N MET A 166 -6.76 -6.14 5.19
CA MET A 166 -7.83 -5.60 6.04
C MET A 166 -8.45 -4.35 5.41
N ALA A 167 -7.62 -3.35 5.07
CA ALA A 167 -8.08 -2.10 4.47
C ALA A 167 -8.79 -2.32 3.13
N GLN A 168 -8.24 -3.19 2.28
CA GLN A 168 -8.85 -3.60 1.01
C GLN A 168 -10.21 -4.25 1.25
N GLY A 169 -10.31 -5.19 2.18
CA GLY A 169 -11.56 -5.88 2.49
C GLY A 169 -12.65 -4.94 3.03
N VAL A 170 -12.29 -4.01 3.92
CA VAL A 170 -13.20 -2.95 4.39
C VAL A 170 -13.64 -2.04 3.24
N CYS A 171 -12.72 -1.70 2.32
CA CYS A 171 -13.05 -0.88 1.16
C CYS A 171 -14.03 -1.58 0.21
N GLU A 172 -13.78 -2.84 -0.11
CA GLU A 172 -14.66 -3.66 -0.95
C GLU A 172 -16.03 -3.89 -0.29
N ALA A 173 -16.09 -4.01 1.05
CA ALA A 173 -17.35 -4.11 1.77
C ALA A 173 -18.19 -2.83 1.62
N ARG A 174 -17.57 -1.65 1.75
CA ARG A 174 -18.21 -0.35 1.51
C ARG A 174 -18.68 -0.19 0.07
N ALA A 175 -17.96 -0.79 -0.88
CA ALA A 175 -18.32 -0.84 -2.30
C ALA A 175 -19.48 -1.80 -2.61
N GLY A 176 -19.93 -2.62 -1.64
CA GLY A 176 -20.91 -3.68 -1.88
C GLY A 176 -20.33 -4.94 -2.55
N ASN A 177 -19.02 -5.01 -2.76
CA ASN A 177 -18.34 -6.15 -3.38
C ASN A 177 -18.07 -7.25 -2.35
N LEU A 178 -19.14 -7.80 -1.76
CA LEU A 178 -19.07 -8.66 -0.57
C LEU A 178 -18.15 -9.89 -0.75
N ALA A 179 -18.11 -10.49 -1.94
CA ALA A 179 -17.24 -11.63 -2.21
C ALA A 179 -15.74 -11.26 -2.17
N ARG A 180 -15.37 -10.10 -2.71
CA ARG A 180 -13.99 -9.60 -2.68
C ARG A 180 -13.60 -9.16 -1.27
N ALA A 181 -14.53 -8.53 -0.57
CA ALA A 181 -14.38 -8.15 0.83
C ALA A 181 -14.07 -9.36 1.71
N GLU A 182 -14.86 -10.44 1.57
CA GLU A 182 -14.68 -11.68 2.34
C GLU A 182 -13.32 -12.31 2.06
N ALA A 183 -12.94 -12.44 0.78
CA ALA A 183 -11.65 -13.01 0.41
C ALA A 183 -10.47 -12.23 0.98
N ALA A 184 -10.52 -10.89 0.94
CA ALA A 184 -9.46 -10.04 1.49
C ALA A 184 -9.40 -10.12 3.02
N LEU A 185 -10.55 -10.05 3.71
CA LEU A 185 -10.62 -10.14 5.17
C LEU A 185 -10.20 -11.52 5.69
N MET A 186 -10.55 -12.61 4.99
CA MET A 186 -10.09 -13.96 5.33
C MET A 186 -8.56 -14.06 5.23
N ARG A 187 -7.96 -13.58 4.14
CA ARG A 187 -6.49 -13.56 3.99
C ARG A 187 -5.82 -12.66 5.03
N SER A 188 -6.45 -11.55 5.40
CA SER A 188 -5.97 -10.70 6.51
C SER A 188 -5.95 -11.49 7.82
N TYR A 189 -7.01 -12.23 8.13
CA TYR A 189 -7.12 -13.04 9.34
C TYR A 189 -6.15 -14.22 9.37
N GLU A 190 -5.85 -14.83 8.21
CA GLU A 190 -4.82 -15.87 8.08
C GLU A 190 -3.42 -15.34 8.44
N LEU A 191 -3.12 -14.08 8.13
CA LEU A 191 -1.84 -13.45 8.46
C LEU A 191 -1.79 -12.90 9.88
N ASP A 192 -2.91 -12.39 10.39
CA ASP A 192 -3.03 -11.83 11.73
C ASP A 192 -4.42 -12.09 12.33
N ALA A 193 -4.57 -13.25 12.97
CA ALA A 193 -5.80 -13.65 13.66
C ALA A 193 -6.05 -12.87 14.98
N GLY A 194 -5.08 -12.05 15.41
CA GLY A 194 -5.19 -11.21 16.61
C GLY A 194 -5.83 -9.85 16.33
N ASN A 195 -5.97 -9.47 15.06
CA ASN A 195 -6.49 -8.16 14.69
C ASN A 195 -8.01 -8.05 14.95
N PRO A 196 -8.45 -7.17 15.88
CA PRO A 196 -9.87 -7.05 16.22
C PRO A 196 -10.67 -6.41 15.09
N VAL A 197 -10.06 -5.53 14.29
CA VAL A 197 -10.72 -4.87 13.15
C VAL A 197 -11.01 -5.89 12.06
N THR A 198 -10.06 -6.77 11.74
CA THR A 198 -10.31 -7.86 10.78
C THR A 198 -11.40 -8.80 11.27
N ALA A 199 -11.34 -9.27 12.52
CA ALA A 199 -12.34 -10.18 13.07
C ALA A 199 -13.75 -9.56 13.07
N PHE A 200 -13.87 -8.30 13.51
CA PHE A 200 -15.15 -7.58 13.55
C PHE A 200 -15.74 -7.41 12.14
N ASN A 201 -14.96 -6.90 11.18
CA ASN A 201 -15.45 -6.65 9.82
C ASN A 201 -15.80 -7.96 9.09
N LEU A 202 -15.01 -9.03 9.30
CA LEU A 202 -15.32 -10.34 8.72
C LEU A 202 -16.61 -10.92 9.31
N SER A 203 -16.77 -10.86 10.64
CA SER A 203 -18.02 -11.27 11.30
C SER A 203 -19.22 -10.46 10.83
N GLN A 204 -19.08 -9.15 10.68
CA GLN A 204 -20.18 -8.29 10.24
C GLN A 204 -20.59 -8.61 8.81
N LEU A 205 -19.62 -8.81 7.92
CA LEU A 205 -19.85 -9.23 6.54
C LEU A 205 -20.58 -10.57 6.47
N LEU A 206 -20.12 -11.57 7.24
CA LEU A 206 -20.75 -12.90 7.29
C LEU A 206 -22.16 -12.84 7.87
N TYR A 207 -22.38 -12.00 8.89
CA TYR A 207 -23.71 -11.75 9.44
C TYR A 207 -24.66 -11.16 8.38
N GLN A 208 -24.21 -10.16 7.62
CA GLN A 208 -24.99 -9.56 6.53
C GLN A 208 -25.34 -10.57 5.44
N ARG A 209 -24.46 -11.54 5.19
CA ARG A 209 -24.68 -12.63 4.23
C ARG A 209 -25.54 -13.78 4.77
N GLY A 210 -25.93 -13.75 6.04
CA GLY A 210 -26.69 -14.81 6.68
C GLY A 210 -25.86 -16.02 7.13
N ASP A 211 -24.54 -15.95 7.03
CA ASP A 211 -23.62 -17.02 7.48
C ASP A 211 -23.30 -16.84 8.97
N TYR A 212 -24.33 -17.00 9.81
CA TYR A 212 -24.24 -16.72 11.23
C TYR A 212 -23.28 -17.67 11.95
N THR A 213 -23.15 -18.92 11.49
CA THR A 213 -22.24 -19.91 12.06
C THR A 213 -20.78 -19.46 11.88
N ARG A 214 -20.38 -19.03 10.68
CA ARG A 214 -19.02 -18.49 10.48
C ARG A 214 -18.85 -17.15 11.17
N ALA A 215 -19.87 -16.28 11.17
CA ALA A 215 -19.82 -15.02 11.90
C ALA A 215 -19.54 -15.23 13.40
N GLN A 216 -20.19 -16.24 14.00
CA GLN A 216 -20.04 -16.64 15.40
C GLN A 216 -18.60 -17.05 15.72
N PHE A 217 -17.96 -17.84 14.85
CA PHE A 217 -16.58 -18.28 15.04
C PHE A 217 -15.63 -17.11 15.25
N TYR A 218 -15.65 -16.12 14.36
CA TYR A 218 -14.74 -14.97 14.43
C TYR A 218 -15.12 -14.00 15.57
N ILE A 219 -16.41 -13.72 15.77
CA ILE A 219 -16.84 -12.70 16.75
C ILE A 219 -16.66 -13.19 18.20
N ARG A 220 -16.82 -14.50 18.45
CA ARG A 220 -16.57 -15.09 19.78
C ARG A 220 -15.11 -14.96 20.17
N ARG A 221 -14.17 -15.20 19.24
CA ARG A 221 -12.74 -15.03 19.52
C ARG A 221 -12.41 -13.61 19.93
N LEU A 222 -12.97 -12.61 19.23
CA LEU A 222 -12.82 -11.20 19.59
C LEU A 222 -13.46 -10.88 20.95
N ASN A 223 -14.70 -11.30 21.17
CA ASN A 223 -15.45 -10.96 22.39
C ASN A 223 -14.91 -11.63 23.67
N ASN A 224 -14.20 -12.75 23.51
CA ASN A 224 -13.49 -13.43 24.60
C ASN A 224 -12.10 -12.86 24.89
N SER A 225 -11.72 -11.75 24.24
CA SER A 225 -10.45 -11.06 24.46
C SER A 225 -10.65 -9.70 25.16
N GLU A 226 -9.55 -9.12 25.65
CA GLU A 226 -9.55 -7.76 26.20
C GLU A 226 -9.93 -6.69 25.18
N LEU A 227 -9.77 -6.99 23.88
CA LEU A 227 -10.05 -6.07 22.77
C LEU A 227 -11.55 -5.94 22.44
N ALA A 228 -12.42 -6.69 23.12
CA ALA A 228 -13.86 -6.58 22.92
C ALA A 228 -14.37 -5.18 23.30
N ASN A 229 -15.25 -4.63 22.48
CA ASN A 229 -15.88 -3.33 22.68
C ASN A 229 -17.41 -3.43 22.59
N ALA A 230 -18.12 -2.32 22.78
CA ALA A 230 -19.58 -2.31 22.72
C ALA A 230 -20.13 -2.84 21.38
N GLU A 231 -19.52 -2.42 20.26
CA GLU A 231 -19.92 -2.82 18.91
C GLU A 231 -19.72 -4.32 18.66
N SER A 232 -18.58 -4.87 19.07
CA SER A 232 -18.27 -6.29 18.88
C SER A 232 -19.16 -7.19 19.74
N LEU A 233 -19.45 -6.78 20.97
CA LEU A 233 -20.40 -7.47 21.85
C LEU A 233 -21.81 -7.43 21.27
N TRP A 234 -22.23 -6.28 20.75
CA TRP A 234 -23.53 -6.13 20.11
C TRP A 234 -23.69 -7.00 18.86
N LEU A 235 -22.67 -7.04 18.00
CA LEU A 235 -22.64 -7.96 16.87
C LEU A 235 -22.73 -9.42 17.33
N GLY A 236 -22.00 -9.79 18.39
CA GLY A 236 -22.08 -11.11 19.02
C GLY A 236 -23.50 -11.45 19.48
N ILE A 237 -24.17 -10.53 20.19
CA ILE A 237 -25.56 -10.71 20.65
C ILE A 237 -26.49 -10.97 19.45
N ARG A 238 -26.38 -10.19 18.38
CA ARG A 238 -27.20 -10.38 17.17
C ARG A 238 -26.93 -11.73 16.49
N VAL A 239 -25.65 -12.15 16.43
CA VAL A 239 -25.28 -13.46 15.90
C VAL A 239 -25.89 -14.59 16.74
N GLU A 240 -25.74 -14.56 18.07
CA GLU A 240 -26.29 -15.60 18.96
C GLU A 240 -27.82 -15.64 18.90
N ARG A 241 -28.48 -14.49 18.75
CA ARG A 241 -29.93 -14.41 18.52
C ARG A 241 -30.34 -15.13 17.24
N ARG A 242 -29.64 -14.90 16.12
CA ARG A 242 -29.94 -15.55 14.84
C ARG A 242 -29.69 -17.07 14.88
N LEU A 243 -28.78 -17.52 15.74
CA LEU A 243 -28.51 -18.93 16.00
C LEU A 243 -29.39 -19.55 17.09
N ASN A 244 -30.34 -18.80 17.64
CA ASN A 244 -31.22 -19.21 18.73
C ASN A 244 -30.48 -19.68 20.00
N ASN A 245 -29.30 -19.10 20.27
CA ASN A 245 -28.48 -19.43 21.43
C ASN A 245 -28.70 -18.40 22.55
N ARG A 246 -29.83 -18.55 23.26
CA ARG A 246 -30.26 -17.62 24.30
C ARG A 246 -29.25 -17.46 25.43
N GLN A 247 -28.60 -18.54 25.85
CA GLN A 247 -27.63 -18.49 26.94
C GLN A 247 -26.42 -17.60 26.60
N ALA A 248 -25.81 -17.80 25.43
CA ALA A 248 -24.68 -16.98 25.02
C ALA A 248 -25.09 -15.52 24.76
N MET A 249 -26.28 -15.30 24.21
CA MET A 249 -26.84 -13.96 24.03
C MET A 249 -26.94 -13.21 25.37
N GLU A 250 -27.49 -13.85 26.41
CA GLU A 250 -27.65 -13.24 27.75
C GLU A 250 -26.29 -12.98 28.42
N GLN A 251 -25.30 -13.86 28.24
CA GLN A 251 -23.94 -13.66 28.73
C GLN A 251 -23.28 -12.43 28.10
N LEU A 252 -23.36 -12.29 26.78
CA LEU A 252 -22.82 -11.13 26.06
C LEU A 252 -23.56 -9.84 26.45
N ALA A 253 -24.89 -9.89 26.62
CA ALA A 253 -25.67 -8.74 27.08
C ALA A 253 -25.29 -8.31 28.51
N ALA A 254 -25.04 -9.26 29.42
CA ALA A 254 -24.54 -8.96 30.75
C ALA A 254 -23.14 -8.32 30.71
N GLN A 255 -22.26 -8.82 29.85
CA GLN A 255 -20.92 -8.24 29.64
C GLN A 255 -21.01 -6.82 29.07
N LEU A 256 -21.88 -6.59 28.08
CA LEU A 256 -22.14 -5.28 27.48
C LEU A 256 -22.63 -4.28 28.54
N ARG A 257 -23.62 -4.67 29.35
CA ARG A 257 -24.15 -3.83 30.44
C ARG A 257 -23.08 -3.49 31.48
N ARG A 258 -22.25 -4.46 31.86
CA ARG A 258 -21.21 -4.28 32.88
C ARG A 258 -20.07 -3.38 32.40
N ARG A 259 -19.59 -3.57 31.17
CA ARG A 259 -18.40 -2.88 30.64
C ARG A 259 -18.73 -1.55 29.95
N PHE A 260 -19.90 -1.43 29.35
CA PHE A 260 -20.29 -0.29 28.51
C PHE A 260 -21.71 0.21 28.83
N PRO A 261 -22.01 0.60 30.09
CA PRO A 261 -23.36 0.93 30.55
C PRO A 261 -23.99 2.16 29.86
N GLN A 262 -23.19 3.00 29.20
CA GLN A 262 -23.66 4.20 28.49
C GLN A 262 -23.58 4.07 26.97
N SER A 263 -23.31 2.87 26.45
CA SER A 263 -23.17 2.64 25.02
C SER A 263 -24.52 2.69 24.29
N ARG A 264 -24.49 3.18 23.04
CA ARG A 264 -25.66 3.15 22.14
C ARG A 264 -26.12 1.72 21.87
N GLU A 265 -25.18 0.77 21.87
CA GLU A 265 -25.42 -0.65 21.66
C GLU A 265 -26.24 -1.27 22.81
N LEU A 266 -25.94 -0.89 24.06
CA LEU A 266 -26.76 -1.33 25.19
C LEU A 266 -28.18 -0.77 25.09
N LEU A 267 -28.32 0.51 24.72
CA LEU A 267 -29.63 1.12 24.50
C LEU A 267 -30.39 0.46 23.34
N ALA A 268 -29.70 0.01 22.29
CA ALA A 268 -30.31 -0.76 21.21
C ALA A 268 -30.79 -2.13 21.69
N HIS A 269 -29.96 -2.84 22.47
CA HIS A 269 -30.34 -4.12 23.10
C HIS A 269 -31.60 -3.99 23.98
N GLU A 270 -31.63 -3.00 24.87
CA GLU A 270 -32.72 -2.81 25.83
C GLU A 270 -34.04 -2.40 25.18
N ARG A 271 -33.98 -1.72 24.03
CA ARG A 271 -35.16 -1.41 23.20
C ARG A 271 -35.57 -2.55 22.27
N GLY A 272 -34.79 -3.63 22.19
CA GLY A 272 -35.04 -4.75 21.28
C GLY A 272 -34.77 -4.43 19.80
N ALA A 273 -33.95 -3.42 19.53
CA ALA A 273 -33.61 -2.93 18.19
C ALA A 273 -32.57 -3.83 17.49
N PHE A 274 -32.89 -5.10 17.26
CA PHE A 274 -31.95 -6.09 16.72
C PHE A 274 -31.74 -6.00 15.20
N ASP A 275 -32.66 -5.37 14.48
CA ASP A 275 -32.70 -5.27 13.02
C ASP A 275 -32.45 -3.83 12.50
N ASP A 276 -32.16 -2.89 13.40
CA ASP A 276 -31.76 -1.50 13.10
C ASP A 276 -30.31 -1.40 12.60
#